data_AF-A0AAJ3KU98-F1
#
_entry.id   AF-A0AAJ3KU98-F1
#
_cell.length_a   1.000
_cell.length_b   1.000
_cell.length_c   1.000
_cell.angle_alpha   90.00
_cell.angle_beta   90.00
_cell.angle_gamma   90.00
#
_symmetry.space_group_name_H-M   'P 1'
#
loop_
_entity.id
_entity.type
_entity.pdbx_description
1 polymer ?
#
loop_
_entity_poly.entity_id
_entity_poly.type
_entity_poly.pdbx_seq_one_letter_code
_entity_poly.pdbx_strand_id
1 'polypeptide(L)'
;MLDQFAFVPPRAMAHAGQLDPGFAANGKAWVHFEDSTSSLTTGLTLDHAGRILVAARIETAHGSRFGLARLNHDGLADPGFGTRGCVIGAFEHGFEATASKVIVLPDGHILLSGLHYESNDHTLPALALFDQQGRAVQGFGNAGRHIIRLCGNLSQGLRDPWLPPGVPGLEACDMQVQADGRILVLANHHYQLSDHVGVLIRLLPDGALDTSFNGRGFVMVRRLLKNTWLGCLVLQADGHIVVGGAIDLPQHGLIARYDSSGQLDDSFGENGFLSILAQGHSVMVSQVVQDANGDLQVFGSSRDPMHSLSLKVRPDGKPDRHCNQGQCRLMTIGHNASQWTAAQLQSDGKLVTAGATIGGIEADFVLARHLPDASLDPDFGQGKGWVRTRLGYSLDTATTLAMQADGRILVGGYSLQGHYRAVVSRYWG
;
A
#
# COMPACT_ATOMS: atom_id res chain seq x y z
N MET A 1 23.47 27.74 -51.31
CA MET A 1 22.62 26.67 -50.76
C MET A 1 22.87 26.69 -49.27
N LEU A 2 21.97 27.33 -48.51
CA LEU A 2 22.13 27.61 -47.08
C LEU A 2 21.65 26.41 -46.28
N ASP A 3 22.54 25.84 -45.47
CA ASP A 3 22.25 24.76 -44.54
C ASP A 3 21.25 25.21 -43.47
N GLN A 4 20.09 24.55 -43.41
CA GLN A 4 19.14 24.68 -42.31
C GLN A 4 19.65 23.89 -41.10
N PHE A 5 20.20 24.61 -40.12
CA PHE A 5 20.34 24.07 -38.77
C PHE A 5 18.93 23.85 -38.19
N ALA A 6 18.54 22.59 -38.05
CA ALA A 6 17.35 22.21 -37.30
C ALA A 6 17.54 22.63 -35.83
N PHE A 7 16.78 23.64 -35.41
CA PHE A 7 16.71 24.07 -34.02
C PHE A 7 16.01 22.99 -33.22
N VAL A 8 16.76 22.15 -32.53
CA VAL A 8 16.22 21.26 -31.49
C VAL A 8 15.92 22.15 -30.27
N PRO A 9 14.66 22.34 -29.87
CA PRO A 9 14.36 23.14 -28.70
C PRO A 9 15.02 22.50 -27.47
N PRO A 10 15.54 23.28 -26.52
CA PRO A 10 16.13 22.73 -25.30
C PRO A 10 15.07 21.88 -24.60
N ARG A 11 15.42 20.63 -24.30
CA ARG A 11 14.63 19.75 -23.46
C ARG A 11 14.45 20.50 -22.13
N ALA A 12 13.21 20.87 -21.79
CA ALA A 12 12.92 21.53 -20.51
C ALA A 12 13.58 20.69 -19.39
N MET A 13 14.39 21.32 -18.53
CA MET A 13 15.03 20.61 -17.42
C MET A 13 13.91 19.98 -16.57
N ALA A 14 13.88 18.65 -16.52
CA ALA A 14 12.95 17.94 -15.67
C ALA A 14 13.28 18.25 -14.22
N HIS A 15 12.29 18.71 -13.45
CA HIS A 15 12.45 18.95 -12.02
C HIS A 15 11.92 17.76 -11.22
N ALA A 16 12.63 17.40 -10.15
CA ALA A 16 12.20 16.35 -9.24
C ALA A 16 10.78 16.62 -8.70
N GLY A 17 9.90 15.63 -8.80
CA GLY A 17 8.48 15.73 -8.45
C GLY A 17 7.59 16.33 -9.54
N GLN A 18 8.11 16.71 -10.71
CA GLN A 18 7.27 17.06 -11.85
C GLN A 18 6.74 15.79 -12.53
N LEU A 19 5.50 15.83 -13.04
CA LEU A 19 4.96 14.78 -13.90
C LEU A 19 5.86 14.55 -15.11
N ASP A 20 6.09 13.29 -15.47
CA ASP A 20 6.84 12.92 -16.67
C ASP A 20 5.94 12.99 -17.92
N PRO A 21 6.09 14.00 -18.79
CA PRO A 21 5.24 14.14 -19.96
C PRO A 21 5.40 13.00 -20.97
N GLY A 22 6.49 12.21 -20.88
CA GLY A 22 6.74 11.05 -21.74
C GLY A 22 6.00 9.78 -21.34
N PHE A 23 5.18 9.81 -20.28
CA PHE A 23 4.38 8.68 -19.82
C PHE A 23 2.91 8.86 -20.18
N ALA A 24 2.36 7.94 -20.95
CA ALA A 24 0.96 7.92 -21.38
C ALA A 24 0.45 9.32 -21.80
N ALA A 25 -0.66 9.79 -21.23
CA ALA A 25 -1.19 11.12 -21.50
C ALA A 25 -0.61 12.14 -20.51
N ASN A 26 0.54 12.73 -20.85
CA ASN A 26 1.20 13.80 -20.07
C ASN A 26 1.48 13.41 -18.60
N GLY A 27 2.04 12.23 -18.38
CA GLY A 27 2.36 11.73 -17.05
C GLY A 27 1.27 10.91 -16.39
N LYS A 28 0.14 10.66 -17.07
CA LYS A 28 -1.06 10.03 -16.49
C LYS A 28 -1.56 8.91 -17.39
N ALA A 29 -1.62 7.70 -16.84
CA ALA A 29 -2.22 6.53 -17.46
C ALA A 29 -3.54 6.19 -16.76
N TRP A 30 -4.65 6.31 -17.49
CA TRP A 30 -5.96 5.87 -17.02
C TRP A 30 -6.11 4.37 -17.27
N VAL A 31 -6.28 3.59 -16.21
CA VAL A 31 -6.31 2.12 -16.31
C VAL A 31 -7.73 1.68 -16.64
N HIS A 32 -7.88 1.03 -17.79
CA HIS A 32 -9.17 0.54 -18.25
C HIS A 32 -9.39 -0.91 -17.83
N PHE A 33 -10.55 -1.17 -17.22
CA PHE A 33 -11.07 -2.49 -16.93
C PHE A 33 -12.41 -2.63 -17.65
N GLU A 34 -12.56 -3.68 -18.43
CA GLU A 34 -13.78 -3.95 -19.18
C GLU A 34 -14.99 -4.11 -18.26
N ASP A 35 -16.16 -3.66 -18.72
CA ASP A 35 -17.44 -3.75 -18.01
C ASP A 35 -17.45 -3.13 -16.60
N SER A 36 -16.41 -2.35 -16.26
CA SER A 36 -16.32 -1.64 -14.99
C SER A 36 -17.20 -0.38 -15.01
N THR A 37 -17.97 -0.19 -13.93
CA THR A 37 -18.67 1.06 -13.63
C THR A 37 -17.80 1.98 -12.78
N SER A 38 -16.87 1.43 -12.01
CA SER A 38 -15.84 2.17 -11.28
C SER A 38 -14.60 1.29 -11.08
N SER A 39 -13.43 1.93 -10.97
CA SER A 39 -12.16 1.26 -10.70
C SER A 39 -11.34 2.07 -9.71
N LEU A 40 -10.75 1.39 -8.74
CA LEU A 40 -9.93 2.00 -7.69
C LEU A 40 -8.60 1.24 -7.58
N THR A 41 -7.49 1.86 -7.96
CA THR A 41 -6.17 1.27 -7.76
C THR A 41 -5.87 1.16 -6.27
N THR A 42 -5.38 -0.01 -5.84
CA THR A 42 -5.02 -0.29 -4.44
C THR A 42 -3.56 -0.71 -4.28
N GLY A 43 -2.96 -1.29 -5.32
CA GLY A 43 -1.58 -1.78 -5.28
C GLY A 43 -0.90 -1.63 -6.63
N LEU A 44 0.41 -1.36 -6.60
CA LEU A 44 1.23 -1.19 -7.79
C LEU A 44 2.60 -1.82 -7.57
N THR A 45 3.09 -2.57 -8.55
CA THR A 45 4.44 -3.12 -8.56
C THR A 45 5.00 -3.16 -9.97
N LEU A 46 6.29 -3.44 -10.10
CA LEU A 46 6.96 -3.67 -11.36
C LEU A 46 7.30 -5.14 -11.52
N ASP A 47 7.22 -5.66 -12.75
CA ASP A 47 7.81 -6.94 -13.07
C ASP A 47 9.29 -6.83 -13.46
N HIS A 48 9.94 -7.97 -13.67
CA HIS A 48 11.36 -8.05 -14.04
C HIS A 48 11.70 -7.35 -15.38
N ALA A 49 10.70 -7.09 -16.23
CA ALA A 49 10.87 -6.37 -17.49
C ALA A 49 10.59 -4.86 -17.35
N GLY A 50 10.29 -4.38 -16.13
CA GLY A 50 9.93 -2.99 -15.86
C GLY A 50 8.52 -2.60 -16.33
N ARG A 51 7.65 -3.58 -16.62
CA ARG A 51 6.22 -3.35 -16.86
C ARG A 51 5.52 -3.16 -15.53
N ILE A 52 4.41 -2.45 -15.56
CA ILE A 52 3.68 -2.00 -14.38
C ILE A 52 2.49 -2.93 -14.17
N LEU A 53 2.39 -3.55 -12.99
CA LEU A 53 1.23 -4.31 -12.56
C LEU A 53 0.39 -3.48 -11.60
N VAL A 54 -0.92 -3.46 -11.84
CA VAL A 54 -1.88 -2.65 -11.09
C VAL A 54 -2.95 -3.56 -10.51
N ALA A 55 -3.01 -3.61 -9.18
CA ALA A 55 -4.11 -4.21 -8.42
C ALA A 55 -5.21 -3.16 -8.20
N ALA A 56 -6.47 -3.55 -8.41
CA ALA A 56 -7.60 -2.65 -8.25
C ALA A 56 -8.86 -3.33 -7.71
N ARG A 57 -9.71 -2.55 -7.06
CA ARG A 57 -11.11 -2.86 -6.82
C ARG A 57 -11.94 -2.40 -8.02
N ILE A 58 -12.72 -3.31 -8.60
CA ILE A 58 -13.52 -3.08 -9.79
C ILE A 58 -14.99 -3.22 -9.44
N GLU A 59 -15.76 -2.16 -9.60
CA GLU A 59 -17.22 -2.23 -9.49
C GLU A 59 -17.82 -2.59 -10.85
N THR A 60 -18.76 -3.54 -10.84
CA THR A 60 -19.49 -3.99 -12.03
C THR A 60 -20.98 -3.97 -11.77
N ALA A 61 -21.81 -4.21 -12.79
CA ALA A 61 -23.25 -4.40 -12.61
C ALA A 61 -23.61 -5.61 -11.71
N HIS A 62 -22.67 -6.52 -11.48
CA HIS A 62 -22.84 -7.76 -10.71
C HIS A 62 -22.07 -7.77 -9.38
N GLY A 63 -21.73 -6.58 -8.87
CA GLY A 63 -20.98 -6.40 -7.62
C GLY A 63 -19.47 -6.22 -7.81
N SER A 64 -18.75 -6.11 -6.69
CA SER A 64 -17.31 -5.83 -6.69
C SER A 64 -16.47 -7.03 -7.15
N ARG A 65 -15.39 -6.78 -7.86
CA ARG A 65 -14.42 -7.77 -8.36
C ARG A 65 -13.00 -7.29 -8.08
N PHE A 66 -12.06 -8.22 -7.93
CA PHE A 66 -10.65 -7.84 -7.99
C PHE A 66 -10.28 -7.59 -9.46
N GLY A 67 -9.38 -6.64 -9.68
CA GLY A 67 -8.77 -6.33 -10.96
C GLY A 67 -7.25 -6.44 -10.88
N LEU A 68 -6.64 -6.99 -11.92
CA LEU A 68 -5.20 -6.99 -12.14
C LEU A 68 -4.93 -6.55 -13.58
N ALA A 69 -4.31 -5.39 -13.78
CA ALA A 69 -3.95 -4.90 -15.10
C ALA A 69 -2.43 -4.86 -15.28
N ARG A 70 -1.98 -4.94 -16.53
CA ARG A 70 -0.57 -4.70 -16.88
C ARG A 70 -0.43 -3.55 -17.87
N LEU A 71 0.45 -2.62 -17.56
CA LEU A 71 0.87 -1.53 -18.44
C LEU A 71 2.33 -1.71 -18.83
N ASN A 72 2.68 -1.26 -20.03
CA ASN A 72 4.06 -1.16 -20.48
C ASN A 72 4.80 -0.02 -19.75
N HIS A 73 6.11 0.05 -19.96
CA HIS A 73 6.97 1.08 -19.37
C HIS A 73 6.54 2.52 -19.77
N ASP A 74 5.87 2.68 -20.89
CA ASP A 74 5.32 3.97 -21.36
C ASP A 74 3.93 4.30 -20.78
N GLY A 75 3.33 3.40 -20.00
CA GLY A 75 2.02 3.57 -19.37
C GLY A 75 0.84 3.14 -20.23
N LEU A 76 1.07 2.64 -21.44
CA LEU A 76 0.01 2.06 -22.28
C LEU A 76 -0.32 0.63 -21.82
N ALA A 77 -1.58 0.21 -21.96
CA ALA A 77 -1.97 -1.17 -21.63
C ALA A 77 -1.20 -2.21 -22.46
N ASP A 78 -0.82 -3.32 -21.83
CA ASP A 78 -0.24 -4.49 -22.52
C ASP A 78 -1.37 -5.42 -22.99
N PRO A 79 -1.79 -5.41 -24.27
CA PRO A 79 -2.93 -6.21 -24.73
C PRO A 79 -2.70 -7.73 -24.64
N GLY A 80 -1.46 -8.18 -24.46
CA GLY A 80 -1.11 -9.60 -24.32
C GLY A 80 -1.30 -10.17 -22.91
N PHE A 81 -1.69 -9.34 -21.93
CA PHE A 81 -1.95 -9.78 -20.57
C PHE A 81 -3.44 -10.01 -20.32
N GLY A 82 -3.82 -11.16 -19.78
CA GLY A 82 -5.21 -11.51 -19.50
C GLY A 82 -6.10 -11.31 -20.73
N THR A 83 -7.22 -10.62 -20.55
CA THR A 83 -8.11 -10.15 -21.61
C THR A 83 -7.88 -8.67 -21.84
N ARG A 84 -7.34 -8.32 -23.02
CA ARG A 84 -7.04 -6.93 -23.45
C ARG A 84 -6.25 -6.11 -22.41
N GLY A 85 -5.34 -6.75 -21.68
CA GLY A 85 -4.45 -6.10 -20.71
C GLY A 85 -4.89 -6.18 -19.25
N CYS A 86 -5.98 -6.89 -18.95
CA CYS A 86 -6.44 -7.05 -17.57
C CYS A 86 -7.03 -8.43 -17.28
N VAL A 87 -7.08 -8.75 -15.99
CA VAL A 87 -7.80 -9.87 -15.39
C VAL A 87 -8.80 -9.28 -14.41
N ILE A 88 -10.07 -9.63 -14.55
CA ILE A 88 -11.15 -9.25 -13.63
C ILE A 88 -11.77 -10.54 -13.11
N GLY A 89 -11.96 -10.66 -11.80
CA GLY A 89 -12.55 -11.88 -11.25
C GLY A 89 -12.94 -11.82 -9.79
N ALA A 90 -13.28 -13.00 -9.26
CA ALA A 90 -13.57 -13.24 -7.85
C ALA A 90 -12.77 -14.44 -7.34
N PHE A 91 -12.48 -14.50 -6.03
CA PHE A 91 -11.76 -15.62 -5.42
C PHE A 91 -12.58 -16.92 -5.43
N GLU A 92 -13.90 -16.79 -5.39
CA GLU A 92 -14.86 -17.87 -5.55
C GLU A 92 -16.02 -17.38 -6.43
N HIS A 93 -16.59 -18.28 -7.22
CA HIS A 93 -17.66 -17.93 -8.16
C HIS A 93 -18.92 -17.44 -7.43
N GLY A 94 -19.50 -16.34 -7.89
CA GLY A 94 -20.74 -15.78 -7.33
C GLY A 94 -20.55 -14.80 -6.17
N PHE A 95 -19.32 -14.59 -5.69
CA PHE A 95 -19.03 -13.69 -4.58
C PHE A 95 -18.35 -12.39 -5.02
N GLU A 96 -18.48 -11.34 -4.21
CA GLU A 96 -17.70 -10.13 -4.43
C GLU A 96 -16.23 -10.34 -4.04
N ALA A 97 -15.35 -9.56 -4.64
CA ALA A 97 -13.94 -9.57 -4.31
C ALA A 97 -13.33 -8.18 -4.51
N THR A 98 -12.21 -7.92 -3.84
CA THR A 98 -11.37 -6.75 -4.08
C THR A 98 -9.92 -7.19 -4.16
N ALA A 99 -9.09 -6.44 -4.88
CA ALA A 99 -7.64 -6.57 -4.76
C ALA A 99 -7.14 -5.56 -3.71
N SER A 100 -6.04 -5.90 -3.05
CA SER A 100 -5.33 -4.99 -2.15
C SER A 100 -3.90 -4.79 -2.62
N LYS A 101 -3.10 -5.86 -2.72
CA LYS A 101 -1.68 -5.78 -3.11
C LYS A 101 -1.34 -6.77 -4.20
N VAL A 102 -0.34 -6.43 -5.00
CA VAL A 102 0.27 -7.29 -6.02
C VAL A 102 1.78 -7.36 -5.81
N ILE A 103 2.35 -8.56 -5.91
CA ILE A 103 3.79 -8.82 -5.83
C ILE A 103 4.18 -9.75 -6.98
N VAL A 104 5.36 -9.53 -7.55
CA VAL A 104 5.96 -10.46 -8.52
C VAL A 104 6.94 -11.35 -7.77
N LEU A 105 6.72 -12.67 -7.86
CA LEU A 105 7.58 -13.68 -7.26
C LEU A 105 8.87 -13.85 -8.08
N PRO A 106 9.95 -14.43 -7.51
CA PRO A 106 11.24 -14.61 -8.22
C PRO A 106 11.15 -15.44 -9.51
N ASP A 107 10.18 -16.34 -9.62
CA ASP A 107 9.91 -17.13 -10.83
C ASP A 107 9.07 -16.36 -11.89
N GLY A 108 8.68 -15.13 -11.57
CA GLY A 108 7.86 -14.26 -12.40
C GLY A 108 6.36 -14.51 -12.31
N HIS A 109 5.90 -15.44 -11.46
CA HIS A 109 4.48 -15.50 -11.13
C HIS A 109 4.04 -14.23 -10.41
N ILE A 110 2.76 -13.90 -10.54
CA ILE A 110 2.15 -12.70 -9.98
C ILE A 110 1.20 -13.13 -8.88
N LEU A 111 1.56 -12.81 -7.64
CA LEU A 111 0.71 -13.05 -6.49
C LEU A 111 -0.13 -11.80 -6.22
N LEU A 112 -1.43 -11.98 -6.06
CA LEU A 112 -2.41 -10.95 -5.74
C LEU A 112 -3.06 -11.28 -4.40
N SER A 113 -3.09 -10.33 -3.46
CA SER A 113 -3.90 -10.42 -2.25
C SER A 113 -5.13 -9.52 -2.36
N GLY A 114 -6.14 -9.83 -1.54
CA GLY A 114 -7.30 -8.97 -1.37
C GLY A 114 -8.34 -9.61 -0.47
N LEU A 115 -9.58 -9.18 -0.64
CA LEU A 115 -10.70 -9.68 0.16
C LEU A 115 -11.70 -10.45 -0.68
N HIS A 116 -12.19 -11.54 -0.10
CA HIS A 116 -13.36 -12.28 -0.53
C HIS A 116 -14.55 -11.92 0.38
N TYR A 117 -15.70 -11.63 -0.20
CA TYR A 117 -16.90 -11.24 0.55
C TYR A 117 -17.87 -12.41 0.60
N GLU A 118 -18.06 -13.01 1.77
CA GLU A 118 -19.01 -14.12 1.96
C GLU A 118 -20.45 -13.62 2.08
N SER A 119 -20.61 -12.39 2.56
CA SER A 119 -21.88 -11.67 2.62
C SER A 119 -21.60 -10.17 2.49
N ASN A 120 -22.65 -9.35 2.52
CA ASN A 120 -22.48 -7.89 2.49
C ASN A 120 -21.58 -7.36 3.60
N ASP A 121 -21.51 -8.05 4.74
CA ASP A 121 -20.84 -7.55 5.93
C ASP A 121 -19.57 -8.32 6.28
N HIS A 122 -19.33 -9.50 5.71
CA HIS A 122 -18.22 -10.37 6.14
C HIS A 122 -17.19 -10.60 5.04
N THR A 123 -15.93 -10.40 5.42
CA THR A 123 -14.79 -10.52 4.51
C THR A 123 -13.78 -11.55 4.99
N LEU A 124 -13.05 -12.14 4.07
CA LEU A 124 -11.91 -13.02 4.33
C LEU A 124 -10.72 -12.60 3.49
N PRO A 125 -9.49 -12.64 4.03
CA PRO A 125 -8.29 -12.46 3.23
C PRO A 125 -8.18 -13.61 2.22
N ALA A 126 -7.79 -13.27 0.99
CA ALA A 126 -7.68 -14.23 -0.09
C ALA A 126 -6.49 -13.90 -1.00
N LEU A 127 -5.98 -14.93 -1.64
CA LEU A 127 -4.84 -14.89 -2.56
C LEU A 127 -5.24 -15.45 -3.92
N ALA A 128 -4.64 -14.91 -4.98
CA ALA A 128 -4.69 -15.48 -6.32
C ALA A 128 -3.29 -15.45 -6.94
N LEU A 129 -2.89 -16.56 -7.57
CA LEU A 129 -1.60 -16.69 -8.23
C LEU A 129 -1.80 -16.78 -9.75
N PHE A 130 -1.13 -15.91 -10.48
CA PHE A 130 -1.19 -15.83 -11.94
C PHE A 130 0.19 -16.05 -12.57
N ASP A 131 0.20 -16.60 -13.78
CA ASP A 131 1.38 -16.60 -14.63
C ASP A 131 1.66 -15.21 -15.24
N GLN A 132 2.78 -15.11 -15.96
CA GLN A 132 3.20 -13.90 -16.66
C GLN A 132 2.23 -13.50 -17.79
N GLN A 133 1.21 -14.29 -18.11
CA GLN A 133 0.18 -13.97 -19.08
C GLN A 133 -1.16 -13.65 -18.41
N GLY A 134 -1.24 -13.68 -17.08
CA GLY A 134 -2.45 -13.40 -16.31
C GLY A 134 -3.39 -14.60 -16.17
N ARG A 135 -2.91 -15.82 -16.43
CA ARG A 135 -3.70 -17.05 -16.26
C ARG A 135 -3.49 -17.61 -14.87
N ALA A 136 -4.56 -18.09 -14.24
CA ALA A 136 -4.49 -18.64 -12.89
C ALA A 136 -3.65 -19.93 -12.84
N VAL A 137 -2.69 -19.97 -11.91
CA VAL A 137 -1.78 -21.11 -11.72
C VAL A 137 -2.52 -22.23 -10.98
N GLN A 138 -2.90 -23.28 -11.70
CA GLN A 138 -3.84 -24.29 -11.20
C GLN A 138 -3.38 -25.03 -9.94
N GLY A 139 -2.06 -25.12 -9.70
CA GLY A 139 -1.49 -25.81 -8.53
C GLY A 139 -1.52 -25.01 -7.22
N PHE A 140 -1.96 -23.75 -7.24
CA PHE A 140 -2.04 -22.92 -6.04
C PHE A 140 -3.48 -22.87 -5.50
N GLY A 141 -3.68 -23.27 -4.24
CA GLY A 141 -5.01 -23.35 -3.65
C GLY A 141 -6.02 -24.13 -4.50
N ASN A 142 -7.21 -23.56 -4.69
CA ASN A 142 -8.24 -24.05 -5.59
C ASN A 142 -8.16 -23.34 -6.95
N ALA A 143 -7.55 -24.00 -7.95
CA ALA A 143 -7.43 -23.50 -9.32
C ALA A 143 -6.77 -22.11 -9.44
N GLY A 144 -5.73 -21.85 -8.63
CA GLY A 144 -4.99 -20.60 -8.59
C GLY A 144 -5.52 -19.57 -7.59
N ARG A 145 -6.45 -19.95 -6.72
CA ARG A 145 -7.10 -19.05 -5.75
C ARG A 145 -7.16 -19.70 -4.37
N HIS A 146 -6.94 -18.93 -3.33
CA HIS A 146 -6.99 -19.44 -1.96
C HIS A 146 -7.68 -18.45 -1.03
N ILE A 147 -8.78 -18.87 -0.41
CA ILE A 147 -9.48 -18.09 0.63
C ILE A 147 -8.97 -18.57 1.98
N ILE A 148 -8.44 -17.66 2.79
CA ILE A 148 -7.74 -17.99 4.02
C ILE A 148 -8.75 -18.00 5.17
N ARG A 149 -9.04 -19.21 5.67
CA ARG A 149 -9.95 -19.44 6.80
C ARG A 149 -9.18 -19.97 8.00
N LEU A 150 -9.16 -19.20 9.08
CA LEU A 150 -8.62 -19.65 10.36
C LEU A 150 -9.71 -20.29 11.22
N CYS A 151 -9.29 -21.21 12.11
CA CYS A 151 -10.18 -21.85 13.08
C CYS A 151 -10.97 -20.81 13.89
N GLY A 152 -12.27 -21.04 14.14
CA GLY A 152 -13.09 -20.11 14.92
C GLY A 152 -13.31 -18.74 14.24
N ASN A 153 -13.20 -18.69 12.91
CA ASN A 153 -13.40 -17.49 12.09
C ASN A 153 -12.42 -16.34 12.36
N LEU A 154 -11.23 -16.64 12.87
CA LEU A 154 -10.24 -15.64 13.27
C LEU A 154 -9.62 -14.83 12.12
N SER A 155 -9.95 -15.14 10.87
CA SER A 155 -9.58 -14.33 9.71
C SER A 155 -10.75 -13.52 9.14
N GLN A 156 -11.94 -13.60 9.75
CA GLN A 156 -13.14 -12.93 9.28
C GLN A 156 -13.14 -11.45 9.68
N GLY A 157 -13.10 -10.57 8.69
CA GLY A 157 -13.26 -9.13 8.85
C GLY A 157 -14.71 -8.68 8.71
N LEU A 158 -14.93 -7.37 8.87
CA LEU A 158 -16.20 -6.72 8.57
C LEU A 158 -16.05 -5.67 7.46
N ARG A 159 -17.09 -5.54 6.63
CA ARG A 159 -17.31 -4.36 5.79
C ARG A 159 -17.96 -3.29 6.63
N ASP A 160 -17.25 -2.20 6.91
CA ASP A 160 -17.84 -1.01 7.53
C ASP A 160 -18.27 -0.03 6.42
N PRO A 161 -19.58 0.27 6.27
CA PRO A 161 -20.06 1.23 5.28
C PRO A 161 -19.69 2.69 5.60
N TRP A 162 -19.11 2.98 6.77
CA TRP A 162 -18.81 4.34 7.25
C TRP A 162 -17.37 4.50 7.74
N LEU A 163 -16.38 4.11 6.94
CA LEU A 163 -14.99 4.49 7.21
C LEU A 163 -14.74 5.92 6.72
N PRO A 164 -14.48 6.90 7.61
CA PRO A 164 -14.04 8.22 7.18
C PRO A 164 -12.71 8.11 6.41
N PRO A 165 -12.38 9.09 5.54
CA PRO A 165 -11.07 9.14 4.89
C PRO A 165 -9.94 9.03 5.91
N GLY A 166 -8.93 8.21 5.64
CA GLY A 166 -7.74 8.11 6.50
C GLY A 166 -7.87 7.13 7.66
N VAL A 167 -8.48 5.96 7.42
CA VAL A 167 -8.44 4.79 8.31
C VAL A 167 -8.03 3.60 7.44
N PRO A 168 -7.02 2.76 7.79
CA PRO A 168 -6.91 1.44 7.18
C PRO A 168 -8.22 0.76 7.55
N GLY A 169 -9.06 0.52 6.54
CA GLY A 169 -10.38 -0.02 6.80
C GLY A 169 -10.28 -1.30 7.62
N LEU A 170 -11.37 -1.67 8.28
CA LEU A 170 -11.58 -3.04 8.74
C LEU A 170 -11.27 -4.08 7.63
N GLU A 171 -11.25 -3.62 6.38
CA GLU A 171 -10.90 -4.29 5.15
C GLU A 171 -9.40 -4.23 4.74
N ALA A 172 -8.46 -3.93 5.63
CA ALA A 172 -7.04 -3.96 5.26
C ALA A 172 -6.53 -5.40 5.08
N CYS A 173 -5.92 -5.65 3.91
CA CYS A 173 -5.21 -6.89 3.60
C CYS A 173 -3.86 -6.54 2.94
N ASP A 174 -2.77 -6.83 3.65
CA ASP A 174 -1.41 -6.66 3.15
C ASP A 174 -0.73 -8.03 3.06
N MET A 175 0.28 -8.16 2.20
CA MET A 175 1.08 -9.38 2.10
C MET A 175 2.57 -9.09 1.86
N GLN A 176 3.42 -10.01 2.30
CA GLN A 176 4.83 -10.07 1.92
C GLN A 176 5.22 -11.53 1.70
N VAL A 177 6.27 -11.76 0.91
CA VAL A 177 6.79 -13.10 0.64
C VAL A 177 8.21 -13.19 1.18
N GLN A 178 8.47 -14.21 1.99
CA GLN A 178 9.79 -14.52 2.53
C GLN A 178 10.68 -15.13 1.45
N ALA A 179 12.01 -15.08 1.64
CA ALA A 179 12.98 -15.60 0.66
C ALA A 179 12.82 -17.11 0.38
N ASP A 180 12.22 -17.86 1.29
CA ASP A 180 11.91 -19.28 1.16
C ASP A 180 10.55 -19.56 0.47
N GLY A 181 9.86 -18.52 0.02
CA GLY A 181 8.55 -18.59 -0.64
C GLY A 181 7.35 -18.64 0.30
N ARG A 182 7.53 -18.65 1.63
CA ARG A 182 6.41 -18.53 2.58
C ARG A 182 5.74 -17.17 2.44
N ILE A 183 4.43 -17.14 2.60
CA ILE A 183 3.61 -15.96 2.37
C ILE A 183 3.10 -15.47 3.71
N LEU A 184 3.42 -14.22 4.05
CA LEU A 184 2.85 -13.51 5.19
C LEU A 184 1.64 -12.71 4.73
N VAL A 185 0.53 -12.83 5.45
CA VAL A 185 -0.71 -12.11 5.17
C VAL A 185 -1.19 -11.42 6.44
N LEU A 186 -1.56 -10.16 6.30
CA LEU A 186 -2.20 -9.37 7.33
C LEU A 186 -3.70 -9.33 7.08
N ALA A 187 -4.48 -9.49 8.14
CA ALA A 187 -5.92 -9.29 8.14
C ALA A 187 -6.38 -8.63 9.45
N ASN A 188 -7.53 -7.96 9.44
CA ASN A 188 -8.17 -7.48 10.66
C ASN A 188 -9.41 -8.32 10.94
N HIS A 189 -9.43 -8.96 12.10
CA HIS A 189 -10.56 -9.73 12.59
C HIS A 189 -11.44 -8.89 13.51
N HIS A 190 -12.74 -9.13 13.42
CA HIS A 190 -13.74 -8.46 14.25
C HIS A 190 -14.62 -9.47 14.99
N TYR A 191 -14.60 -9.40 16.31
CA TYR A 191 -15.59 -10.03 17.17
C TYR A 191 -16.75 -9.07 17.43
N GLN A 192 -17.96 -9.62 17.60
CA GLN A 192 -19.22 -8.89 17.79
C GLN A 192 -19.10 -7.58 18.62
N LEU A 193 -19.82 -6.55 18.16
CA LEU A 193 -20.10 -5.21 18.71
C LEU A 193 -18.95 -4.29 19.17
N SER A 194 -17.70 -4.72 19.39
CA SER A 194 -16.61 -3.76 19.71
C SER A 194 -15.17 -4.29 19.74
N ASP A 195 -14.88 -5.57 19.48
CA ASP A 195 -13.54 -6.12 19.71
C ASP A 195 -12.77 -6.40 18.41
N HIS A 196 -11.70 -5.65 18.19
CA HIS A 196 -10.89 -5.66 16.96
C HIS A 196 -9.50 -6.20 17.22
N VAL A 197 -9.04 -7.12 16.37
CA VAL A 197 -7.69 -7.68 16.47
C VAL A 197 -7.04 -7.83 15.11
N GLY A 198 -5.80 -7.37 15.01
CA GLY A 198 -4.95 -7.64 13.86
C GLY A 198 -4.45 -9.08 13.89
N VAL A 199 -4.42 -9.75 12.74
CA VAL A 199 -3.96 -11.12 12.62
C VAL A 199 -2.86 -11.18 11.56
N LEU A 200 -1.70 -11.69 11.99
CA LEU A 200 -0.57 -12.00 11.12
C LEU A 200 -0.59 -13.50 10.84
N ILE A 201 -0.79 -13.88 9.58
CA ILE A 201 -0.94 -15.25 9.12
C ILE A 201 0.28 -15.62 8.28
N ARG A 202 0.80 -16.84 8.44
CA ARG A 202 1.81 -17.39 7.54
C ARG A 202 1.30 -18.61 6.80
N LEU A 203 1.51 -18.62 5.49
CA LEU A 203 1.18 -19.71 4.60
C LEU A 203 2.46 -20.27 3.97
N LEU A 204 2.39 -21.53 3.57
CA LEU A 204 3.35 -22.19 2.69
C LEU A 204 3.22 -21.65 1.25
N PRO A 205 4.21 -21.88 0.38
CA PRO A 205 4.17 -21.41 -1.00
C PRO A 205 2.96 -21.91 -1.82
N ASP A 206 2.37 -23.04 -1.44
CA ASP A 206 1.16 -23.61 -2.06
C ASP A 206 -0.15 -22.98 -1.55
N GLY A 207 -0.07 -22.09 -0.56
CA GLY A 207 -1.18 -21.43 0.10
C GLY A 207 -1.68 -22.12 1.37
N ALA A 208 -1.20 -23.32 1.72
CA ALA A 208 -1.61 -24.00 2.94
C ALA A 208 -1.12 -23.25 4.20
N LEU A 209 -1.85 -23.33 5.31
CA LEU A 209 -1.46 -22.69 6.58
C LEU A 209 -0.16 -23.30 7.12
N ASP A 210 0.85 -22.47 7.41
CA ASP A 210 2.14 -22.93 7.94
C ASP A 210 2.11 -23.04 9.47
N THR A 211 1.71 -24.20 10.00
CA THR A 211 1.59 -24.43 11.44
C THR A 211 2.90 -24.32 12.23
N SER A 212 4.06 -24.24 11.57
CA SER A 212 5.33 -23.96 12.26
C SER A 212 5.41 -22.52 12.76
N PHE A 213 4.65 -21.59 12.17
CA PHE A 213 4.61 -20.19 12.59
C PHE A 213 3.80 -20.04 13.87
N ASN A 214 4.44 -19.58 14.95
CA ASN A 214 3.84 -19.43 16.27
C ASN A 214 3.11 -20.71 16.76
N GLY A 215 3.57 -21.90 16.29
CA GLY A 215 2.97 -23.20 16.58
C GLY A 215 1.54 -23.44 16.05
N ARG A 216 0.96 -22.49 15.30
CA ARG A 216 -0.45 -22.56 14.84
C ARG A 216 -0.75 -21.91 13.49
N GLY A 217 0.25 -21.30 12.85
CA GLY A 217 0.11 -20.62 11.56
C GLY A 217 -0.23 -19.14 11.60
N PHE A 218 -0.49 -18.59 12.80
CA PHE A 218 -0.82 -17.17 12.92
C PHE A 218 -0.53 -16.61 14.32
N VAL A 219 -0.51 -15.29 14.38
CA VAL A 219 -0.36 -14.49 15.59
C VAL A 219 -1.52 -13.49 15.67
N MET A 220 -2.12 -13.36 16.86
CA MET A 220 -3.02 -12.25 17.16
C MET A 220 -2.18 -11.10 17.70
N VAL A 221 -2.18 -9.98 16.98
CA VAL A 221 -1.43 -8.78 17.35
C VAL A 221 -2.32 -7.95 18.27
N ARG A 222 -2.02 -8.02 19.57
CA ARG A 222 -2.77 -7.32 20.62
C ARG A 222 -1.83 -6.91 21.73
N ARG A 223 -1.95 -5.67 22.19
CA ARG A 223 -1.20 -5.14 23.33
C ARG A 223 -2.18 -4.74 24.43
N LEU A 224 -1.99 -5.25 25.64
CA LEU A 224 -2.78 -4.90 26.83
C LEU A 224 -4.31 -5.05 26.65
N LEU A 225 -4.76 -6.07 25.91
CA LEU A 225 -6.17 -6.35 25.61
C LEU A 225 -6.90 -5.24 24.82
N LYS A 226 -6.15 -4.34 24.18
CA LYS A 226 -6.69 -3.21 23.44
C LYS A 226 -7.07 -3.56 22.00
N ASN A 227 -8.02 -2.81 21.46
CA ASN A 227 -8.43 -2.93 20.06
C ASN A 227 -7.29 -2.55 19.14
N THR A 228 -6.97 -3.41 18.18
CA THR A 228 -5.83 -3.24 17.27
C THR A 228 -6.30 -3.33 15.82
N TRP A 229 -5.92 -2.35 15.01
CA TRP A 229 -6.13 -2.32 13.57
C TRP A 229 -4.78 -2.23 12.89
N LEU A 230 -4.43 -3.20 12.06
CA LEU A 230 -3.20 -3.20 11.29
C LEU A 230 -3.44 -2.63 9.89
N GLY A 231 -2.49 -1.87 9.38
CA GLY A 231 -2.54 -1.26 8.05
C GLY A 231 -1.37 -1.65 7.15
N CYS A 232 -0.24 -2.08 7.69
CA CYS A 232 0.94 -2.43 6.90
C CYS A 232 1.76 -3.57 7.50
N LEU A 233 2.47 -4.28 6.62
CA LEU A 233 3.37 -5.39 6.94
C LEU A 233 4.69 -5.26 6.17
N VAL A 234 5.80 -5.31 6.92
CA VAL A 234 7.16 -5.17 6.41
C VAL A 234 7.98 -6.39 6.82
N LEU A 235 8.66 -6.99 5.85
CA LEU A 235 9.66 -8.03 6.10
C LEU A 235 11.04 -7.37 6.11
N GLN A 236 11.76 -7.50 7.22
CA GLN A 236 13.11 -6.98 7.37
C GLN A 236 14.13 -7.96 6.75
N ALA A 237 15.30 -7.44 6.37
CA ALA A 237 16.35 -8.23 5.71
C ALA A 237 16.90 -9.39 6.59
N ASP A 238 16.80 -9.27 7.91
CA ASP A 238 17.20 -10.29 8.88
C ASP A 238 16.09 -11.32 9.17
N GLY A 239 14.95 -11.22 8.48
CA GLY A 239 13.80 -12.11 8.62
C GLY A 239 12.81 -11.71 9.71
N HIS A 240 13.05 -10.63 10.47
CA HIS A 240 12.04 -10.09 11.36
C HIS A 240 10.85 -9.52 10.58
N ILE A 241 9.68 -9.57 11.20
CA ILE A 241 8.42 -9.13 10.64
C ILE A 241 7.94 -7.95 11.47
N VAL A 242 7.73 -6.81 10.82
CA VAL A 242 7.18 -5.61 11.44
C VAL A 242 5.77 -5.39 10.94
N VAL A 243 4.82 -5.17 11.85
CA VAL A 243 3.45 -4.78 11.52
C VAL A 243 3.17 -3.40 12.10
N GLY A 244 2.43 -2.58 11.35
CA GLY A 244 2.08 -1.22 11.74
C GLY A 244 0.58 -0.96 11.64
N GLY A 245 0.07 -0.07 12.48
CA GLY A 245 -1.33 0.36 12.46
C GLY A 245 -1.70 1.30 13.60
N ALA A 246 -2.84 1.05 14.25
CA ALA A 246 -3.36 1.82 15.36
C ALA A 246 -3.90 0.94 16.50
N ILE A 247 -3.93 1.49 17.71
CA ILE A 247 -4.45 0.83 18.92
C ILE A 247 -5.33 1.77 19.75
N ASP A 248 -6.51 1.27 20.17
CA ASP A 248 -7.47 1.88 21.13
C ASP A 248 -8.02 3.28 20.82
N LEU A 249 -8.78 3.89 21.75
CA LEU A 249 -9.23 5.30 21.70
C LEU A 249 -8.81 6.07 22.98
N PRO A 250 -8.17 7.25 22.90
CA PRO A 250 -7.67 7.88 21.67
C PRO A 250 -6.65 6.97 20.97
N GLN A 251 -6.68 6.95 19.64
CA GLN A 251 -5.89 6.00 18.83
C GLN A 251 -4.41 6.33 18.95
N HIS A 252 -3.62 5.42 19.48
CA HIS A 252 -2.17 5.51 19.39
C HIS A 252 -1.72 4.78 18.13
N GLY A 253 -0.68 5.27 17.46
CA GLY A 253 -0.02 4.47 16.42
C GLY A 253 0.59 3.23 17.08
N LEU A 254 0.55 2.10 16.39
CA LEU A 254 1.14 0.85 16.87
C LEU A 254 2.18 0.35 15.87
N ILE A 255 3.32 -0.07 16.39
CA ILE A 255 4.27 -0.93 15.68
C ILE A 255 4.56 -2.13 16.58
N ALA A 256 4.55 -3.32 16.00
CA ALA A 256 4.99 -4.55 16.67
C ALA A 256 6.02 -5.27 15.81
N ARG A 257 7.01 -5.89 16.45
CA ARG A 257 8.02 -6.70 15.75
C ARG A 257 7.99 -8.15 16.23
N TYR A 258 8.04 -9.06 15.29
CA TYR A 258 8.09 -10.50 15.49
C TYR A 258 9.34 -11.05 14.82
N ASP A 259 9.86 -12.15 15.34
CA ASP A 259 10.89 -12.93 14.66
C ASP A 259 10.31 -13.69 13.45
N SER A 260 11.19 -14.33 12.69
CA SER A 260 10.81 -15.13 11.53
C SER A 260 9.95 -16.36 11.89
N SER A 261 9.87 -16.77 13.15
CA SER A 261 9.04 -17.87 13.62
C SER A 261 7.67 -17.41 14.13
N GLY A 262 7.43 -16.11 14.23
CA GLY A 262 6.20 -15.51 14.72
C GLY A 262 6.16 -15.31 16.24
N GLN A 263 7.30 -15.45 16.93
CA GLN A 263 7.41 -15.04 18.33
C GLN A 263 7.63 -13.54 18.40
N LEU A 264 7.06 -12.90 19.43
CA LEU A 264 7.23 -11.47 19.64
C LEU A 264 8.68 -11.18 20.01
N ASP A 265 9.28 -10.15 19.39
CA ASP A 265 10.66 -9.77 19.68
C ASP A 265 10.70 -8.80 20.87
N ASP A 266 10.89 -9.35 22.07
CA ASP A 266 10.93 -8.57 23.31
C ASP A 266 12.07 -7.54 23.39
N SER A 267 13.07 -7.61 22.49
CA SER A 267 14.15 -6.61 22.41
C SER A 267 13.72 -5.31 21.70
N PHE A 268 12.58 -5.31 21.01
CA PHE A 268 12.06 -4.17 20.28
C PHE A 268 11.14 -3.31 21.16
N GLY A 269 11.45 -2.02 21.26
CA GLY A 269 10.59 -1.05 21.94
C GLY A 269 10.34 -1.41 23.40
N GLU A 270 9.06 -1.50 23.77
CA GLU A 270 8.58 -1.93 25.09
C GLU A 270 7.93 -3.32 24.97
N ASN A 271 8.74 -4.37 25.16
CA ASN A 271 8.36 -5.78 25.05
C ASN A 271 7.72 -6.11 23.69
N GLY A 272 8.42 -5.81 22.60
CA GLY A 272 7.99 -6.07 21.23
C GLY A 272 7.09 -5.03 20.58
N PHE A 273 6.72 -3.98 21.32
CA PHE A 273 5.81 -2.95 20.82
C PHE A 273 6.37 -1.53 20.93
N LEU A 274 6.00 -0.68 19.98
CA LEU A 274 6.08 0.77 20.10
C LEU A 274 4.68 1.36 19.94
N SER A 275 4.27 2.18 20.92
CA SER A 275 3.08 3.03 20.80
C SER A 275 3.48 4.47 20.49
N ILE A 276 2.83 5.05 19.50
CA ILE A 276 3.18 6.35 18.92
C ILE A 276 2.10 7.37 19.25
N LEU A 277 2.54 8.52 19.74
CA LEU A 277 1.72 9.71 20.00
C LEU A 277 2.30 10.90 19.22
N ALA A 278 1.44 11.78 18.75
CA ALA A 278 1.85 13.00 18.07
C ALA A 278 1.19 14.21 18.72
N GLN A 279 1.89 14.84 19.68
CA GLN A 279 1.46 16.10 20.31
C GLN A 279 0.03 16.07 20.88
N GLY A 280 -0.40 14.91 21.41
CA GLY A 280 -1.76 14.72 21.96
C GLY A 280 -2.83 14.34 20.92
N HIS A 281 -2.48 14.24 19.64
CA HIS A 281 -3.38 13.76 18.59
C HIS A 281 -3.36 12.23 18.47
N SER A 282 -4.51 11.68 18.08
CA SER A 282 -4.60 10.28 17.65
C SER A 282 -3.71 10.05 16.44
N VAL A 283 -3.00 8.92 16.39
CA VAL A 283 -2.07 8.55 15.32
C VAL A 283 -2.46 7.24 14.69
N MET A 284 -2.33 7.18 13.38
CA MET A 284 -2.47 5.98 12.58
C MET A 284 -1.22 5.79 11.74
N VAL A 285 -0.60 4.62 11.84
CA VAL A 285 0.51 4.23 10.97
C VAL A 285 -0.06 3.62 9.69
N SER A 286 0.23 4.25 8.55
CA SER A 286 -0.20 3.78 7.23
C SER A 286 0.86 2.93 6.54
N GLN A 287 2.14 3.27 6.73
CA GLN A 287 3.25 2.56 6.12
C GLN A 287 4.50 2.62 6.98
N VAL A 288 5.27 1.53 6.98
CA VAL A 288 6.62 1.47 7.56
C VAL A 288 7.59 1.08 6.44
N VAL A 289 8.76 1.69 6.41
CA VAL A 289 9.83 1.38 5.44
C VAL A 289 11.13 1.20 6.21
N GLN A 290 11.84 0.10 5.96
CA GLN A 290 13.18 -0.10 6.51
C GLN A 290 14.22 0.56 5.61
N ASP A 291 15.15 1.33 6.18
CA ASP A 291 16.31 1.85 5.46
C ASP A 291 17.53 0.91 5.51
N ALA A 292 18.60 1.27 4.81
CA ALA A 292 19.81 0.44 4.72
C ALA A 292 20.55 0.24 6.06
N ASN A 293 20.31 1.10 7.06
CA ASN A 293 20.89 0.96 8.41
C ASN A 293 20.00 0.10 9.32
N GLY A 294 18.85 -0.33 8.82
CA GLY A 294 17.84 -1.04 9.58
C GLY A 294 16.93 -0.15 10.41
N ASP A 295 17.06 1.18 10.31
CA ASP A 295 16.11 2.11 10.92
C ASP A 295 14.76 1.96 10.20
N LEU A 296 13.68 2.13 10.95
CA LEU A 296 12.31 2.13 10.45
C LEU A 296 11.82 3.57 10.27
N GLN A 297 11.39 3.89 9.07
CA GLN A 297 10.77 5.15 8.70
C GLN A 297 9.26 4.94 8.70
N VAL A 298 8.58 5.63 9.60
CA VAL A 298 7.17 5.43 9.89
C VAL A 298 6.39 6.59 9.33
N PHE A 299 5.40 6.28 8.48
CA PHE A 299 4.53 7.27 7.86
C PHE A 299 3.08 6.97 8.19
N GLY A 300 2.30 8.03 8.33
CA GLY A 300 0.92 7.90 8.73
C GLY A 300 0.22 9.23 8.81
N SER A 301 -0.80 9.32 9.66
CA SER A 301 -1.60 10.54 9.80
C SER A 301 -2.12 10.70 11.22
N SER A 302 -2.30 11.95 11.65
CA SER A 302 -3.15 12.27 12.80
C SER A 302 -4.64 12.23 12.42
N ARG A 303 -5.55 12.21 13.39
CA ARG A 303 -7.01 12.18 13.11
C ARG A 303 -7.74 13.51 13.28
N ASP A 304 -7.38 14.31 14.28
CA ASP A 304 -8.13 15.52 14.65
C ASP A 304 -7.21 16.67 15.08
N PRO A 305 -6.82 17.57 14.16
CA PRO A 305 -7.00 17.52 12.71
C PRO A 305 -6.10 16.48 12.04
N MET A 306 -6.45 16.09 10.81
CA MET A 306 -5.69 15.11 10.05
C MET A 306 -4.49 15.73 9.33
N HIS A 307 -3.30 15.43 9.84
CA HIS A 307 -2.02 15.88 9.30
C HIS A 307 -1.16 14.68 8.96
N SER A 308 -0.43 14.80 7.86
CA SER A 308 0.54 13.79 7.47
C SER A 308 1.66 13.72 8.50
N LEU A 309 2.09 12.51 8.85
CA LEU A 309 3.05 12.26 9.92
C LEU A 309 4.25 11.49 9.40
N SER A 310 5.42 11.82 9.94
CA SER A 310 6.64 11.04 9.80
C SER A 310 7.34 10.86 11.15
N LEU A 311 7.96 9.70 11.36
CA LEU A 311 8.78 9.39 12.54
C LEU A 311 9.89 8.42 12.16
N LYS A 312 11.11 8.69 12.62
CA LYS A 312 12.23 7.74 12.51
C LYS A 312 12.36 6.92 13.79
N VAL A 313 12.44 5.61 13.65
CA VAL A 313 12.55 4.63 14.74
C VAL A 313 13.80 3.78 14.50
N ARG A 314 14.62 3.60 15.52
CA ARG A 314 15.86 2.81 15.42
C ARG A 314 15.57 1.31 15.40
N PRO A 315 16.53 0.43 15.07
CA PRO A 315 16.33 -1.02 15.07
C PRO A 315 15.94 -1.56 16.45
N ASP A 316 16.22 -0.85 17.53
CA ASP A 316 15.79 -1.22 18.90
C ASP A 316 14.34 -0.81 19.22
N GLY A 317 13.58 -0.30 18.24
CA GLY A 317 12.19 0.11 18.39
C GLY A 317 11.97 1.42 19.15
N LYS A 318 13.04 2.18 19.43
CA LYS A 318 12.93 3.49 20.08
C LYS A 318 13.01 4.61 19.04
N PRO A 319 12.19 5.67 19.16
CA PRO A 319 12.31 6.86 18.33
C PRO A 319 13.73 7.45 18.34
N ASP A 320 14.24 7.82 17.16
CA ASP A 320 15.58 8.40 17.03
C ASP A 320 15.60 9.83 17.56
N ARG A 321 16.28 10.06 18.68
CA ARG A 321 16.37 11.38 19.33
C ARG A 321 17.16 12.43 18.53
N HIS A 322 17.97 12.01 17.55
CA HIS A 322 18.66 12.95 16.66
C HIS A 322 17.72 13.50 15.57
N CYS A 323 16.63 12.78 15.29
CA CYS A 323 15.63 13.18 14.30
C CYS A 323 14.42 13.78 15.02
N ASN A 324 14.26 15.10 14.92
CA ASN A 324 13.13 15.82 15.52
C ASN A 324 12.94 15.49 17.03
N GLN A 325 14.04 15.32 17.77
CA GLN A 325 14.03 14.97 19.21
C GLN A 325 13.30 13.64 19.53
N GLY A 326 13.16 12.74 18.56
CA GLY A 326 12.40 11.49 18.70
C GLY A 326 10.89 11.69 18.71
N GLN A 327 10.41 12.86 18.30
CA GLN A 327 9.00 13.18 18.20
C GLN A 327 8.50 13.03 16.76
N CYS A 328 7.21 12.71 16.62
CA CYS A 328 6.54 12.73 15.32
C CYS A 328 6.60 14.14 14.71
N ARG A 329 6.94 14.21 13.42
CA ARG A 329 6.83 15.44 12.63
C ARG A 329 5.47 15.46 11.96
N LEU A 330 4.59 16.35 12.42
CA LEU A 330 3.31 16.64 11.77
C LEU A 330 3.53 17.66 10.65
N MET A 331 2.96 17.39 9.49
CA MET A 331 3.09 18.21 8.29
C MET A 331 1.73 18.69 7.82
N THR A 332 1.63 19.99 7.60
CA THR A 332 0.49 20.61 6.93
C THR A 332 0.82 20.71 5.44
N ILE A 333 0.15 19.88 4.64
CA ILE A 333 0.32 19.88 3.20
C ILE A 333 -0.92 20.46 2.53
N GLY A 334 -0.72 21.53 1.77
CA GLY A 334 -1.82 22.33 1.23
C GLY A 334 -2.50 23.19 2.31
N HIS A 335 -3.76 23.54 2.07
CA HIS A 335 -4.52 24.48 2.92
C HIS A 335 -5.36 23.79 4.01
N ASN A 336 -5.52 22.47 3.96
CA ASN A 336 -6.43 21.70 4.82
C ASN A 336 -5.72 20.46 5.40
N ALA A 337 -6.47 19.39 5.67
CA ALA A 337 -5.94 18.12 6.13
C ALA A 337 -5.14 17.41 5.03
N SER A 338 -4.27 16.49 5.44
CA SER A 338 -3.53 15.62 4.53
C SER A 338 -3.26 14.28 5.18
N GLN A 339 -3.12 13.24 4.35
CA GLN A 339 -2.74 11.92 4.82
C GLN A 339 -1.70 11.27 3.91
N TRP A 340 -0.90 10.39 4.51
CA TRP A 340 -0.08 9.42 3.80
C TRP A 340 -0.75 8.06 3.73
N THR A 341 -0.69 7.44 2.55
CA THR A 341 -1.22 6.10 2.28
C THR A 341 -0.11 5.13 1.92
N ALA A 342 0.96 5.59 1.27
CA ALA A 342 2.06 4.75 0.84
C ALA A 342 3.40 5.47 1.00
N ALA A 343 4.47 4.68 1.15
CA ALA A 343 5.84 5.13 1.24
C ALA A 343 6.79 4.06 0.67
N GLN A 344 7.90 4.47 0.07
CA GLN A 344 9.01 3.58 -0.31
C GLN A 344 10.36 4.31 -0.20
N LEU A 345 11.42 3.51 -0.09
CA LEU A 345 12.82 3.94 -0.12
C LEU A 345 13.31 4.07 -1.56
N GLN A 346 14.04 5.13 -1.86
CA GLN A 346 14.81 5.31 -3.09
C GLN A 346 16.23 4.75 -2.92
N SER A 347 16.89 4.41 -4.04
CA SER A 347 18.25 3.85 -4.02
C SER A 347 19.31 4.79 -3.45
N ASP A 348 19.04 6.09 -3.38
CA ASP A 348 19.90 7.11 -2.80
C ASP A 348 19.68 7.29 -1.28
N GLY A 349 18.80 6.49 -0.68
CA GLY A 349 18.47 6.53 0.74
C GLY A 349 17.37 7.54 1.12
N LYS A 350 16.86 8.33 0.16
CA LYS A 350 15.69 9.19 0.39
C LYS A 350 14.40 8.36 0.40
N LEU A 351 13.33 8.94 0.91
CA LEU A 351 12.02 8.27 0.96
C LEU A 351 10.98 9.06 0.20
N VAL A 352 10.09 8.36 -0.50
CA VAL A 352 8.98 8.96 -1.22
C VAL A 352 7.68 8.53 -0.56
N THR A 353 6.78 9.48 -0.31
CA THR A 353 5.46 9.25 0.26
C THR A 353 4.37 9.73 -0.69
N ALA A 354 3.27 8.99 -0.78
CA ALA A 354 2.10 9.38 -1.53
C ALA A 354 0.85 9.39 -0.65
N GLY A 355 -0.12 10.22 -1.02
CA GLY A 355 -1.41 10.28 -0.37
C GLY A 355 -2.29 11.38 -0.94
N ALA A 356 -3.08 12.04 -0.10
CA ALA A 356 -4.04 13.03 -0.56
C ALA A 356 -4.14 14.23 0.38
N THR A 357 -4.43 15.40 -0.17
CA THR A 357 -5.03 16.51 0.60
C THR A 357 -6.50 16.24 0.83
N ILE A 358 -7.03 16.61 1.99
CA ILE A 358 -8.40 16.35 2.40
C ILE A 358 -8.96 17.66 2.96
N GLY A 359 -10.09 18.15 2.43
CA GLY A 359 -10.57 19.45 2.90
C GLY A 359 -11.77 20.02 2.19
N GLY A 360 -12.89 19.32 2.23
CA GLY A 360 -14.17 19.77 1.69
C GLY A 360 -14.55 19.02 0.42
N ILE A 361 -14.92 19.75 -0.63
CA ILE A 361 -15.43 19.18 -1.90
C ILE A 361 -14.33 18.63 -2.85
N GLU A 362 -13.05 18.82 -2.52
CA GLU A 362 -11.90 18.44 -3.35
C GLU A 362 -10.83 17.69 -2.52
N ALA A 363 -10.20 16.70 -3.15
CA ALA A 363 -8.98 16.03 -2.69
C ALA A 363 -8.03 15.87 -3.88
N ASP A 364 -6.72 16.03 -3.69
CA ASP A 364 -5.74 15.91 -4.78
C ASP A 364 -4.61 14.97 -4.38
N PHE A 365 -3.98 14.33 -5.36
CA PHE A 365 -2.77 13.55 -5.14
C PHE A 365 -1.69 14.44 -4.52
N VAL A 366 -1.05 13.92 -3.49
CA VAL A 366 0.16 14.51 -2.91
C VAL A 366 1.28 13.49 -3.00
N LEU A 367 2.44 13.97 -3.44
CA LEU A 367 3.68 13.22 -3.45
C LEU A 367 4.74 14.05 -2.71
N ALA A 368 5.42 13.48 -1.72
CA ALA A 368 6.52 14.13 -1.03
C ALA A 368 7.79 13.28 -1.06
N ARG A 369 8.94 13.94 -0.95
CA ARG A 369 10.22 13.29 -0.75
C ARG A 369 10.79 13.72 0.59
N HIS A 370 11.36 12.77 1.30
CA HIS A 370 11.92 12.93 2.64
C HIS A 370 13.40 12.55 2.63
N LEU A 371 14.18 13.26 3.44
CA LEU A 371 15.55 12.89 3.76
C LEU A 371 15.56 11.72 4.76
N PRO A 372 16.71 11.03 4.95
CA PRO A 372 16.83 9.93 5.92
C PRO A 372 16.51 10.31 7.38
N ASP A 373 16.52 11.61 7.72
CA ASP A 373 16.13 12.13 9.02
C ASP A 373 14.61 12.38 9.16
N ALA A 374 13.83 11.89 8.19
CA ALA A 374 12.39 12.06 8.01
C ALA A 374 11.90 13.50 7.73
N SER A 375 12.80 14.48 7.60
CA SER A 375 12.43 15.83 7.15
C SER A 375 12.11 15.86 5.66
N LEU A 376 11.36 16.86 5.21
CA LEU A 376 11.05 17.04 3.78
C LEU A 376 12.31 17.45 2.99
N ASP A 377 12.52 16.86 1.83
CA ASP A 377 13.67 17.14 0.96
C ASP A 377 13.49 18.47 0.20
N PRO A 378 14.30 19.50 0.47
CA PRO A 378 14.19 20.79 -0.21
C PRO A 378 14.44 20.71 -1.73
N ASP A 379 15.10 19.66 -2.22
CA ASP A 379 15.39 19.51 -3.65
C ASP A 379 14.19 18.95 -4.46
N PHE A 380 13.06 18.66 -3.80
CA PHE A 380 11.86 18.11 -4.43
C PHE A 380 10.73 19.14 -4.51
N GLY A 381 9.92 19.07 -5.58
CA GLY A 381 8.72 19.91 -5.71
C GLY A 381 9.01 21.41 -5.70
N GLN A 382 10.12 21.82 -6.32
CA GLN A 382 10.57 23.21 -6.43
C GLN A 382 10.78 23.88 -5.05
N GLY A 383 11.48 23.21 -4.12
CA GLY A 383 11.78 23.78 -2.80
C GLY A 383 10.79 23.43 -1.70
N LYS A 384 9.63 22.86 -2.03
CA LYS A 384 8.57 22.55 -1.06
C LYS A 384 8.77 21.21 -0.35
N GLY A 385 9.51 20.29 -0.96
CA GLY A 385 9.61 18.89 -0.58
C GLY A 385 8.39 18.03 -0.92
N TRP A 386 7.37 18.62 -1.54
CA TRP A 386 6.18 17.93 -1.98
C TRP A 386 5.54 18.61 -3.20
N VAL A 387 4.73 17.86 -3.92
CA VAL A 387 3.92 18.31 -5.06
C VAL A 387 2.48 17.88 -4.89
N ARG A 388 1.56 18.71 -5.40
CA ARG A 388 0.14 18.41 -5.50
C ARG A 388 -0.22 18.24 -6.97
N THR A 389 -0.90 17.15 -7.30
CA THR A 389 -1.34 16.86 -8.66
C THR A 389 -2.85 16.74 -8.70
N ARG A 390 -3.48 17.67 -9.40
CA ARG A 390 -4.91 17.59 -9.71
C ARG A 390 -5.13 16.71 -10.93
N LEU A 391 -5.94 15.67 -10.78
CA LEU A 391 -6.33 14.76 -11.86
C LEU A 391 -7.72 15.08 -12.40
N GLY A 392 -8.63 15.56 -11.53
CA GLY A 392 -9.98 15.97 -11.89
C GLY A 392 -10.48 17.20 -11.13
N TYR A 393 -11.80 17.40 -11.14
CA TYR A 393 -12.47 18.47 -10.39
C TYR A 393 -13.00 18.02 -9.02
N SER A 394 -12.70 16.77 -8.61
CA SER A 394 -13.25 16.16 -7.41
C SER A 394 -12.18 15.35 -6.69
N LEU A 395 -12.56 14.29 -5.99
CA LEU A 395 -11.69 13.51 -5.11
C LEU A 395 -10.65 12.71 -5.90
N ASP A 396 -9.38 13.05 -5.73
CA ASP A 396 -8.23 12.28 -6.20
C ASP A 396 -7.44 11.74 -5.00
N THR A 397 -7.29 10.42 -4.92
CA THR A 397 -6.56 9.74 -3.83
C THR A 397 -5.45 8.87 -4.38
N ALA A 398 -4.20 9.14 -4.00
CA ALA A 398 -3.10 8.21 -4.19
C ALA A 398 -3.14 7.14 -3.09
N THR A 399 -2.95 5.88 -3.47
CA THR A 399 -3.06 4.72 -2.57
C THR A 399 -1.78 3.89 -2.52
N THR A 400 -0.93 4.01 -3.53
CA THR A 400 0.23 3.14 -3.70
C THR A 400 1.31 3.83 -4.54
N LEU A 401 2.55 3.35 -4.45
CA LEU A 401 3.66 3.84 -5.25
C LEU A 401 4.68 2.73 -5.50
N ALA A 402 5.42 2.84 -6.61
CA ALA A 402 6.57 2.00 -6.92
C ALA A 402 7.70 2.82 -7.55
N MET A 403 8.94 2.45 -7.29
CA MET A 403 10.12 3.05 -7.91
C MET A 403 10.52 2.29 -9.19
N GLN A 404 10.75 3.02 -10.27
CA GLN A 404 11.42 2.48 -11.46
C GLN A 404 12.93 2.49 -11.27
N ALA A 405 13.64 1.59 -11.98
CA ALA A 405 15.09 1.44 -11.89
C ALA A 405 15.87 2.70 -12.34
N ASP A 406 15.26 3.55 -13.15
CA ASP A 406 15.80 4.84 -13.59
C ASP A 406 15.54 6.00 -12.60
N GLY A 407 15.01 5.68 -11.42
CA GLY A 407 14.68 6.64 -10.37
C GLY A 407 13.32 7.31 -10.54
N ARG A 408 12.56 7.06 -11.62
CA ARG A 408 11.21 7.62 -11.76
C ARG A 408 10.25 7.00 -10.76
N ILE A 409 9.28 7.82 -10.35
CA ILE A 409 8.30 7.48 -9.32
C ILE A 409 6.97 7.19 -9.99
N LEU A 410 6.42 6.00 -9.81
CA LEU A 410 5.05 5.66 -10.19
C LEU A 410 4.13 5.79 -8.97
N VAL A 411 3.01 6.47 -9.14
CA VAL A 411 1.99 6.66 -8.10
C VAL A 411 0.66 6.14 -8.62
N GLY A 412 0.11 5.13 -7.97
CA GLY A 412 -1.21 4.58 -8.27
C GLY A 412 -2.28 5.16 -7.35
N GLY A 413 -3.48 5.31 -7.89
CA GLY A 413 -4.64 5.75 -7.12
C GLY A 413 -5.90 5.83 -7.97
N TYR A 414 -6.83 6.70 -7.59
CA TYR A 414 -8.07 6.90 -8.32
C TYR A 414 -8.55 8.35 -8.27
N SER A 415 -9.36 8.72 -9.25
CA SER A 415 -9.98 10.04 -9.40
C SER A 415 -11.49 9.91 -9.58
N LEU A 416 -12.27 10.77 -8.92
CA LEU A 416 -13.73 10.83 -9.07
C LEU A 416 -14.12 11.76 -10.23
N GLN A 417 -14.65 11.19 -11.31
CA GLN A 417 -15.13 11.93 -12.49
C GLN A 417 -16.51 11.42 -12.89
N GLY A 418 -17.50 11.67 -12.03
CA GLY A 418 -18.82 11.02 -12.08
C GLY A 418 -18.80 9.60 -11.52
N HIS A 419 -17.77 8.83 -11.90
CA HIS A 419 -17.43 7.52 -11.34
C HIS A 419 -15.95 7.48 -10.96
N TYR A 420 -15.55 6.57 -10.07
CA TYR A 420 -14.13 6.40 -9.74
C TYR A 420 -13.38 5.73 -10.89
N ARG A 421 -12.22 6.29 -11.24
CA ARG A 421 -11.35 5.77 -12.29
C ARG A 421 -9.94 5.54 -11.77
N ALA A 422 -9.44 4.34 -11.98
CA ALA A 422 -8.07 3.95 -11.66
C ALA A 422 -7.07 4.73 -12.55
N VAL A 423 -6.00 5.20 -11.92
CA VAL A 423 -4.95 6.00 -12.58
C VAL A 423 -3.58 5.65 -12.02
N VAL A 424 -2.58 5.67 -12.90
CA VAL A 424 -1.17 5.63 -12.57
C VAL A 424 -0.54 6.91 -13.10
N SER A 425 0.13 7.66 -12.23
CA SER A 425 0.89 8.85 -12.62
C SER A 425 2.38 8.60 -12.47
N ARG A 426 3.19 9.14 -13.38
CA ARG A 426 4.65 9.05 -13.31
C ARG A 426 5.28 10.41 -13.06
N TYR A 427 6.25 10.46 -12.16
CA TYR A 427 7.00 11.66 -11.78
C TYR A 427 8.50 11.45 -11.94
N TRP A 428 9.21 12.55 -12.14
CA TRP A 428 10.66 12.58 -12.06
C TRP A 428 11.14 12.42 -10.63
N GLY A 429 12.21 11.64 -10.49
CA GLY A 429 12.78 11.12 -9.25
C GLY A 429 13.37 12.13 -8.29
#